data_AF-A0A6A5AC11-F1
#
_entry.id   AF-A0A6A5AC11-F1
#
_cell.length_a   1.000
_cell.length_b   1.000
_cell.length_c   1.000
_cell.angle_alpha   90.00
_cell.angle_beta   90.00
_cell.angle_gamma   90.00
#
_symmetry.space_group_name_H-M   'P 1'
#
loop_
_entity.id
_entity.type
_entity.pdbx_description
1 polymer ?
#
loop_
_entity_poly.entity_id
_entity_poly.type
_entity_poly.pdbx_seq_one_letter_code
_entity_poly.pdbx_strand_id
1 'polypeptide(L)'
;MLACDPAGPLMINIVKLYSSSDGTSFSAFGRVYSGSVSSGQRVKVLGESYSPDDDEDMVVRTVESVGISQGRYKVDVNRIVAGNWVMLDGVDGSITKSATITDASEDLLESDRVGIFQPISKRFGTSAVVKLAVEPLNPSELPKMLEGLRKISKSYPLVTTKVEESGEHVILCTGELAADCILHDLRKMYSEIEVKVADPVACFSETVVETSSVQYVRNGAIHMC
;
A
#
# COMPACT_ATOMS: atom_id res chain seq x y z
N MET A 1 -5.75 8.23 -20.92
CA MET A 1 -5.76 6.82 -20.48
C MET A 1 -6.59 5.88 -21.37
N LEU A 2 -7.82 6.22 -21.78
CA LEU A 2 -8.68 5.29 -22.57
C LEU A 2 -8.04 4.78 -23.88
N ALA A 3 -7.24 5.62 -24.54
CA ALA A 3 -6.56 5.25 -25.79
C ALA A 3 -5.30 4.38 -25.60
N CYS A 4 -4.84 4.17 -24.36
CA CYS A 4 -3.61 3.43 -24.05
C CYS A 4 -2.37 3.90 -24.86
N ASP A 5 -2.25 5.22 -25.04
CA ASP A 5 -1.25 5.83 -25.91
C ASP A 5 0.16 5.82 -25.27
N PRO A 6 1.18 5.19 -25.90
CA PRO A 6 2.56 5.22 -25.45
C PRO A 6 3.24 6.60 -25.43
N ALA A 7 2.71 7.57 -26.17
CA ALA A 7 3.23 8.94 -26.24
C ALA A 7 2.43 9.93 -25.36
N GLY A 8 1.37 9.47 -24.71
CA GLY A 8 0.59 10.26 -23.77
C GLY A 8 1.30 10.47 -22.42
N PRO A 9 0.65 11.16 -21.48
CA PRO A 9 1.17 11.34 -20.12
C PRO A 9 1.32 9.99 -19.43
N LEU A 10 2.40 9.82 -18.66
CA LEU A 10 2.67 8.61 -17.90
C LEU A 10 1.59 8.42 -16.84
N MET A 11 0.95 7.26 -16.86
CA MET A 11 0.05 6.81 -15.79
C MET A 11 0.29 5.33 -15.54
N ILE A 12 0.80 5.00 -14.36
CA ILE A 12 1.03 3.62 -13.91
C ILE A 12 0.23 3.38 -12.64
N ASN A 13 -0.48 2.25 -12.59
CA ASN A 13 -1.13 1.79 -11.38
C ASN A 13 -0.27 0.70 -10.72
N ILE A 14 0.36 1.02 -9.58
CA ILE A 14 1.11 0.07 -8.77
C ILE A 14 0.16 -0.65 -7.83
N VAL A 15 0.14 -1.98 -7.90
CA VAL A 15 -0.81 -2.82 -7.17
C VAL A 15 -0.16 -3.77 -6.18
N LYS A 16 1.16 -3.95 -6.28
CA LYS A 16 1.91 -4.88 -5.44
C LYS A 16 3.35 -4.44 -5.30
N LEU A 17 3.92 -4.63 -4.12
CA LEU A 17 5.35 -4.52 -3.88
C LEU A 17 5.90 -5.93 -3.65
N TYR A 18 6.92 -6.31 -4.41
CA TYR A 18 7.64 -7.57 -4.22
C TYR A 18 8.95 -7.29 -3.50
N SER A 19 9.19 -7.98 -2.39
CA SER A 19 10.46 -7.90 -1.68
C SER A 19 11.55 -8.65 -2.45
N SER A 20 12.78 -8.15 -2.34
CA SER A 20 13.97 -8.89 -2.72
C SER A 20 14.14 -10.14 -1.84
N SER A 21 14.95 -11.10 -2.29
CA SER A 21 15.19 -12.36 -1.56
C SER A 21 15.80 -12.18 -0.18
N ASP A 22 16.48 -11.07 0.05
CA ASP A 22 17.07 -10.68 1.33
C ASP A 22 16.14 -9.79 2.18
N GLY A 23 14.92 -9.48 1.69
CA GLY A 23 13.92 -8.68 2.42
C GLY A 23 14.30 -7.20 2.64
N THR A 24 15.34 -6.70 1.96
CA THR A 24 15.88 -5.35 2.18
C THR A 24 15.22 -4.30 1.30
N SER A 25 14.91 -4.66 0.05
CA SER A 25 14.40 -3.76 -0.98
C SER A 25 13.07 -4.24 -1.54
N PHE A 26 12.33 -3.34 -2.18
CA PHE A 26 11.04 -3.65 -2.79
C PHE A 26 10.99 -3.14 -4.22
N SER A 27 10.51 -4.01 -5.10
CA SER A 27 10.17 -3.65 -6.48
C SER A 27 8.67 -3.39 -6.59
N ALA A 28 8.31 -2.23 -7.13
CA ALA A 28 6.93 -1.85 -7.38
C ALA A 28 6.40 -2.47 -8.68
N PHE A 29 5.36 -3.30 -8.56
CA PHE A 29 4.74 -3.99 -9.67
C PHE A 29 3.38 -3.39 -10.02
N GLY A 30 3.19 -3.10 -11.30
CA GLY A 30 1.99 -2.44 -11.78
C GLY A 30 1.82 -2.50 -13.28
N ARG A 31 0.77 -1.83 -13.76
CA ARG A 31 0.46 -1.73 -15.19
C ARG A 31 0.58 -0.29 -15.67
N VAL A 32 1.24 -0.12 -16.81
CA VAL A 32 1.31 1.17 -17.51
C VAL A 32 0.04 1.35 -18.33
N TYR A 33 -0.78 2.34 -18.00
CA TYR A 33 -2.04 2.65 -18.68
C TYR A 33 -1.87 3.70 -19.79
N SER A 34 -0.86 4.56 -19.68
CA SER A 34 -0.58 5.64 -20.62
C SER A 34 0.89 6.03 -20.51
N GLY A 35 1.45 6.54 -21.60
CA GLY A 35 2.84 6.98 -21.69
C GLY A 35 3.85 5.84 -21.64
N SER A 36 5.04 6.17 -21.16
CA SER A 36 6.15 5.23 -21.03
C SER A 36 7.08 5.59 -19.90
N VAL A 37 7.69 4.58 -19.30
CA VAL A 37 8.65 4.74 -18.20
C VAL A 37 10.01 4.18 -18.60
N SER A 38 11.07 4.92 -18.26
CA SER A 38 12.46 4.52 -18.50
C SER A 38 13.30 4.63 -17.22
N SER A 39 14.41 3.90 -17.15
CA SER A 39 15.39 4.06 -16.06
C SER A 39 15.96 5.49 -16.06
N GLY A 40 16.17 6.05 -14.88
CA GLY A 40 16.61 7.43 -14.65
C GLY A 40 15.50 8.49 -14.74
N GLN A 41 14.28 8.12 -15.13
CA GLN A 41 13.17 9.07 -15.23
C GLN A 41 12.70 9.51 -13.84
N ARG A 42 12.52 10.82 -13.67
CA ARG A 42 11.87 11.38 -12.48
C ARG A 42 10.35 11.27 -12.62
N VAL A 43 9.72 10.73 -11.60
CA VAL A 43 8.27 10.48 -11.56
C VAL A 43 7.68 10.98 -10.25
N LYS A 44 6.40 11.34 -10.27
CA LYS A 44 5.61 11.59 -9.05
C LYS A 44 4.94 10.30 -8.63
N VAL A 45 5.15 9.91 -7.39
CA VAL A 45 4.49 8.77 -6.74
C VAL A 45 3.39 9.34 -5.85
N LEU A 46 2.15 9.04 -6.20
CA LEU A 46 0.95 9.45 -5.48
C LEU A 46 0.45 8.27 -4.64
N GLY A 47 0.46 8.40 -3.33
CA GLY A 47 -0.01 7.37 -2.41
C GLY A 47 -1.55 7.25 -2.36
N GLU A 48 -2.06 6.45 -1.43
CA GLU A 48 -3.50 6.17 -1.33
C GLU A 48 -4.30 7.32 -0.70
N SER A 49 -3.63 8.21 0.03
CA SER A 49 -4.24 9.37 0.71
C SER A 49 -4.18 10.64 -0.13
N TYR A 50 -3.42 10.63 -1.24
CA TYR A 50 -3.27 11.80 -2.10
C TYR A 50 -4.64 12.25 -2.66
N SER A 51 -4.84 13.57 -2.68
CA SER A 51 -5.94 14.19 -3.38
C SER A 51 -5.48 15.46 -4.11
N PRO A 52 -6.20 15.94 -5.14
CA PRO A 52 -5.85 17.21 -5.79
C PRO A 52 -5.99 18.45 -4.90
N ASP A 53 -6.58 18.30 -3.71
CA ASP A 53 -6.70 19.35 -2.69
C ASP A 53 -5.65 19.20 -1.58
N ASP A 54 -4.97 18.06 -1.50
CA ASP A 54 -4.00 17.68 -0.47
C ASP A 54 -2.89 16.80 -1.08
N ASP A 55 -1.73 17.42 -1.30
CA ASP A 55 -0.57 16.82 -1.96
C ASP A 55 0.46 16.23 -0.98
N GLU A 56 0.14 16.10 0.32
CA GLU A 56 1.08 15.56 1.32
C GLU A 56 1.57 14.14 1.00
N ASP A 57 0.72 13.32 0.37
CA ASP A 57 1.03 11.94 -0.03
C ASP A 57 1.56 11.85 -1.48
N MET A 58 2.14 12.95 -1.99
CA MET A 58 2.89 13.00 -3.25
C MET A 58 4.40 13.11 -2.96
N VAL A 59 5.19 12.22 -3.58
CA VAL A 59 6.66 12.29 -3.51
C VAL A 59 7.28 12.11 -4.89
N VAL A 60 8.22 12.98 -5.25
CA VAL A 60 9.03 12.79 -6.47
C VAL A 60 10.13 11.78 -6.20
N ARG A 61 10.20 10.74 -7.05
CA ARG A 61 11.23 9.70 -7.02
C ARG A 61 11.89 9.55 -8.39
N THR A 62 13.09 8.99 -8.41
CA THR A 62 13.78 8.63 -9.64
C THR A 62 13.65 7.12 -9.82
N VAL A 63 13.20 6.69 -10.99
CA VAL A 63 13.13 5.27 -11.33
C VAL A 63 14.56 4.76 -11.52
N GLU A 64 15.01 3.84 -10.67
CA GLU A 64 16.37 3.30 -10.75
C GLU A 64 16.47 2.25 -11.86
N SER A 65 15.53 1.32 -11.89
CA SER A 65 15.47 0.27 -12.91
C SER A 65 14.03 0.02 -13.37
N VAL A 66 13.91 -0.43 -14.61
CA VAL A 66 12.65 -0.86 -15.21
C VAL A 66 12.84 -2.29 -15.69
N GLY A 67 11.93 -3.18 -15.30
CA GLY A 67 12.04 -4.59 -15.62
C GLY A 67 10.70 -5.24 -15.94
N ILE A 68 10.80 -6.37 -16.63
CA ILE A 68 9.69 -7.30 -16.87
C ILE A 68 9.88 -8.51 -15.97
N SER A 69 8.90 -8.78 -15.11
CA SER A 69 8.93 -9.95 -14.22
C SER A 69 8.65 -11.24 -15.00
N GLN A 70 9.51 -12.24 -14.83
CA GLN A 70 9.37 -13.60 -15.37
C GLN A 70 9.22 -14.64 -14.24
N GLY A 71 8.74 -14.20 -13.06
CA GLY A 71 8.60 -15.03 -11.87
C GLY A 71 9.93 -15.21 -11.14
N ARG A 72 10.79 -16.13 -11.60
CA ARG A 72 12.07 -16.44 -10.92
C ARG A 72 13.19 -15.46 -11.22
N TYR A 73 13.08 -14.73 -12.31
CA TYR A 73 14.05 -13.73 -12.73
C TYR A 73 13.33 -12.50 -13.27
N LYS A 74 14.05 -11.39 -13.32
CA LYS A 74 13.61 -10.11 -13.87
C LYS A 74 14.46 -9.82 -15.11
N VAL A 75 13.81 -9.37 -16.19
CA VAL A 75 14.51 -8.90 -17.39
C VAL A 75 14.55 -7.39 -17.35
N ASP A 76 15.73 -6.81 -17.12
CA ASP A 76 15.93 -5.37 -17.16
C ASP A 76 15.81 -4.85 -18.59
N VAL A 77 15.08 -3.74 -18.74
CA VAL A 77 14.82 -3.09 -20.02
C VAL A 77 14.97 -1.59 -19.87
N ASN A 78 15.32 -0.92 -20.97
CA ASN A 78 15.54 0.53 -20.93
C ASN A 78 14.22 1.31 -20.80
N ARG A 79 13.13 0.79 -21.38
CA ARG A 79 11.83 1.46 -21.47
C ARG A 79 10.67 0.47 -21.55
N ILE A 80 9.59 0.76 -20.86
CA ILE A 80 8.29 0.06 -20.99
C ILE A 80 7.20 1.06 -21.36
N VAL A 81 6.33 0.66 -22.28
CA VAL A 81 5.24 1.49 -22.82
C VAL A 81 3.87 1.05 -22.30
N ALA A 82 2.89 1.94 -22.44
CA ALA A 82 1.48 1.69 -22.16
C ALA A 82 0.98 0.34 -22.67
N GLY A 83 0.13 -0.29 -21.88
CA GLY A 83 -0.43 -1.63 -22.11
C GLY A 83 0.30 -2.74 -21.36
N ASN A 84 1.57 -2.55 -21.02
CA ASN A 84 2.42 -3.56 -20.40
C ASN A 84 2.39 -3.53 -18.87
N TRP A 85 2.73 -4.67 -18.27
CA TRP A 85 3.11 -4.76 -16.87
C TRP A 85 4.57 -4.36 -16.70
N VAL A 86 4.87 -3.74 -15.57
CA VAL A 86 6.20 -3.21 -15.25
C VAL A 86 6.55 -3.52 -13.80
N MET A 87 7.83 -3.79 -13.59
CA MET A 87 8.49 -3.83 -12.29
C MET A 87 9.44 -2.62 -12.21
N LEU A 88 9.29 -1.78 -11.19
CA LEU A 88 10.07 -0.56 -10.99
C LEU A 88 10.84 -0.66 -9.67
N ASP A 89 12.12 -0.29 -9.72
CA ASP A 89 12.95 -0.13 -8.52
C ASP A 89 13.19 1.36 -8.22
N GLY A 90 13.44 1.70 -6.96
CA GLY A 90 13.74 3.07 -6.50
C GLY A 90 12.51 3.93 -6.17
N VAL A 91 11.29 3.41 -6.33
CA VAL A 91 10.04 4.14 -6.10
C VAL A 91 9.21 3.66 -4.90
N ASP A 92 9.66 2.61 -4.20
CA ASP A 92 8.90 1.96 -3.13
C ASP A 92 8.86 2.75 -1.81
N GLY A 93 9.76 3.72 -1.63
CA GLY A 93 9.96 4.40 -0.35
C GLY A 93 8.71 5.08 0.23
N SER A 94 7.84 5.63 -0.63
CA SER A 94 6.57 6.26 -0.23
C SER A 94 5.34 5.36 -0.42
N ILE A 95 5.50 4.18 -1.03
CA ILE A 95 4.38 3.30 -1.35
C ILE A 95 4.14 2.37 -0.18
N THR A 96 2.96 2.45 0.43
CA THR A 96 2.57 1.52 1.51
C THR A 96 1.87 0.28 0.98
N LYS A 97 0.92 0.40 0.05
CA LYS A 97 0.13 -0.74 -0.47
C LYS A 97 -0.02 -0.66 -1.99
N SER A 98 -0.66 0.41 -2.45
CA SER A 98 -0.79 0.78 -3.85
C SER A 98 -0.40 2.24 -4.05
N ALA A 99 -0.13 2.60 -5.30
CA ALA A 99 0.20 3.98 -5.66
C ALA A 99 -0.09 4.23 -7.14
N THR A 100 -0.30 5.50 -7.47
CA THR A 100 -0.36 5.96 -8.85
C THR A 100 0.94 6.69 -9.19
N ILE A 101 1.61 6.28 -10.26
CA ILE A 101 2.82 6.95 -10.74
C ILE A 101 2.49 7.76 -11.99
N THR A 102 2.92 9.02 -12.02
CA THR A 102 2.77 9.92 -13.16
C THR A 102 4.06 10.70 -13.42
N ASP A 103 4.10 11.43 -14.54
CA ASP A 103 5.26 12.24 -14.90
C ASP A 103 5.51 13.35 -13.87
N ALA A 104 6.79 13.67 -13.65
CA ALA A 104 7.16 14.74 -12.75
C ALA A 104 7.02 16.15 -13.35
N SER A 105 6.75 16.28 -14.65
CA SER A 105 6.58 17.59 -15.31
C SER A 105 5.42 18.37 -14.69
N GLU A 106 5.58 19.70 -14.65
CA GLU A 106 4.59 20.63 -14.07
C GLU A 106 3.41 20.88 -15.03
N ASP A 107 3.67 20.80 -16.34
CA ASP A 107 2.71 21.09 -17.42
C ASP A 107 1.42 20.26 -17.38
N LEU A 108 1.43 19.07 -16.77
CA LEU A 108 0.26 18.19 -16.68
C LEU A 108 -0.68 18.50 -15.50
N LEU A 109 -0.23 19.28 -14.52
CA LEU A 109 -1.00 19.58 -13.31
C LEU A 109 -1.83 20.86 -13.44
N GLU A 110 -1.49 21.77 -14.34
CA GLU A 110 -2.21 23.04 -14.50
C GLU A 110 -3.54 22.88 -15.26
N SER A 111 -3.69 21.86 -16.11
CA SER A 111 -4.87 21.72 -16.98
C SER A 111 -5.90 20.69 -16.53
N ASP A 112 -5.52 19.65 -15.79
CA ASP A 112 -6.42 18.60 -15.31
C ASP A 112 -5.98 18.12 -13.92
N ARG A 113 -6.90 18.10 -12.96
CA ARG A 113 -6.66 17.60 -11.59
C ARG A 113 -6.34 16.11 -11.66
N VAL A 114 -5.05 15.75 -11.66
CA VAL A 114 -4.61 14.35 -11.68
C VAL A 114 -5.08 13.67 -10.40
N GLY A 115 -5.93 12.64 -10.55
CA GLY A 115 -6.39 11.79 -9.46
C GLY A 115 -5.62 10.48 -9.39
N ILE A 116 -5.79 9.75 -8.28
CA ILE A 116 -5.23 8.41 -8.09
C ILE A 116 -6.18 7.33 -8.62
N PHE A 117 -5.61 6.18 -9.00
CA PHE A 117 -6.39 4.96 -9.12
C PHE A 117 -6.99 4.57 -7.77
N GLN A 118 -8.18 3.99 -7.80
CA GLN A 118 -8.84 3.53 -6.58
C GLN A 118 -7.96 2.48 -5.88
N PRO A 119 -7.68 2.63 -4.57
CA PRO A 119 -6.88 1.67 -3.81
C PRO A 119 -7.40 0.24 -3.95
N ILE A 120 -6.48 -0.71 -4.20
CA ILE A 120 -6.83 -2.12 -4.43
C ILE A 120 -7.52 -2.75 -3.21
N SER A 121 -7.22 -2.25 -2.02
CA SER A 121 -7.83 -2.65 -0.75
C SER A 121 -9.36 -2.60 -0.78
N LYS A 122 -9.95 -1.59 -1.45
CA LYS A 122 -11.39 -1.39 -1.57
C LYS A 122 -12.07 -2.37 -2.55
N ARG A 123 -11.29 -3.09 -3.36
CA ARG A 123 -11.80 -4.04 -4.38
C ARG A 123 -11.77 -5.49 -3.89
N PHE A 124 -11.11 -5.78 -2.77
CA PHE A 124 -11.14 -7.13 -2.22
C PHE A 124 -12.53 -7.44 -1.68
N GLY A 125 -13.07 -8.61 -2.04
CA GLY A 125 -14.35 -9.12 -1.51
C GLY A 125 -14.23 -9.71 -0.10
N THR A 126 -13.22 -9.30 0.67
CA THR A 126 -12.93 -9.82 2.01
C THR A 126 -12.36 -8.71 2.89
N SER A 127 -12.40 -8.91 4.20
CA SER A 127 -11.89 -7.96 5.20
C SER A 127 -10.94 -8.66 6.17
N ALA A 128 -9.99 -7.90 6.70
CA ALA A 128 -9.07 -8.39 7.72
C ALA A 128 -9.80 -8.45 9.07
N VAL A 129 -10.26 -9.65 9.45
CA VAL A 129 -11.09 -9.87 10.63
C VAL A 129 -10.33 -10.52 11.80
N VAL A 130 -9.22 -11.21 11.52
CA VAL A 130 -8.39 -11.84 12.54
C VAL A 130 -7.39 -10.83 13.06
N LYS A 131 -7.40 -10.63 14.38
CA LYS A 131 -6.57 -9.69 15.13
C LYS A 131 -5.55 -10.46 15.95
N LEU A 132 -4.28 -10.09 15.81
CA LEU A 132 -3.14 -10.68 16.53
C LEU A 132 -2.36 -9.55 17.21
N ALA A 133 -2.19 -9.62 18.52
CA ALA A 133 -1.24 -8.75 19.21
C ALA A 133 0.16 -9.36 19.12
N VAL A 134 1.15 -8.51 18.80
CA VAL A 134 2.55 -8.90 18.62
C VAL A 134 3.47 -7.99 19.42
N GLU A 135 4.45 -8.60 20.10
CA GLU A 135 5.50 -7.89 20.82
C GLU A 135 6.84 -8.59 20.62
N PRO A 136 7.97 -7.86 20.58
CA PRO A 136 9.27 -8.51 20.54
C PRO A 136 9.53 -9.21 21.88
N LEU A 137 10.21 -10.35 21.85
CA LEU A 137 10.62 -11.02 23.09
C LEU A 137 11.54 -10.11 23.93
N ASN A 138 12.46 -9.42 23.25
CA ASN A 138 13.35 -8.42 23.82
C ASN A 138 12.85 -7.00 23.49
N PRO A 139 12.45 -6.19 24.48
CA PRO A 139 11.94 -4.83 24.23
C PRO A 139 12.90 -3.91 23.48
N SER A 140 14.22 -4.12 23.61
CA SER A 140 15.23 -3.34 22.88
C SER A 140 15.18 -3.55 21.36
N GLU A 141 14.54 -4.63 20.89
CA GLU A 141 14.40 -4.96 19.46
C GLU A 141 13.12 -4.40 18.84
N LEU A 142 12.33 -3.64 19.61
CA LEU A 142 11.10 -3.00 19.14
C LEU A 142 11.28 -2.21 17.83
N PRO A 143 12.34 -1.40 17.64
CA PRO A 143 12.52 -0.67 16.38
C PRO A 143 12.65 -1.60 15.16
N LYS A 144 13.30 -2.76 15.32
CA LYS A 144 13.42 -3.77 14.25
C LYS A 144 12.08 -4.41 13.94
N MET A 145 11.26 -4.68 14.96
CA MET A 145 9.90 -5.19 14.76
C MET A 145 9.05 -4.19 13.98
N LEU A 146 9.12 -2.90 14.33
CA LEU A 146 8.37 -1.84 13.65
C LEU A 146 8.78 -1.70 12.18
N GLU A 147 10.07 -1.80 11.87
CA GLU A 147 10.56 -1.84 10.49
C GLU A 147 10.00 -3.07 9.75
N GLY A 148 10.03 -4.24 10.38
CA GLY A 148 9.43 -5.46 9.84
C GLY A 148 7.93 -5.34 9.57
N LEU A 149 7.16 -4.72 10.47
CA LEU A 149 5.73 -4.46 10.29
C LEU A 149 5.44 -3.51 9.11
N ARG A 150 6.30 -2.52 8.87
CA ARG A 150 6.21 -1.65 7.68
C ARG A 150 6.46 -2.45 6.40
N LYS A 151 7.44 -3.35 6.39
CA LYS A 151 7.73 -4.25 5.27
C LYS A 151 6.57 -5.23 5.02
N ILE A 152 5.95 -5.76 6.07
CA ILE A 152 4.74 -6.60 5.97
C ILE A 152 3.59 -5.82 5.32
N SER A 153 3.37 -4.56 5.72
CA SER A 153 2.32 -3.71 5.14
C SER A 153 2.51 -3.49 3.64
N LYS A 154 3.77 -3.39 3.17
CA LYS A 154 4.15 -3.37 1.75
C LYS A 154 3.84 -4.68 1.03
N SER A 155 4.21 -5.81 1.63
CA SER A 155 4.05 -7.13 1.03
C SER A 155 2.61 -7.63 0.99
N TYR A 156 1.79 -7.32 1.99
CA TYR A 156 0.46 -7.90 2.17
C TYR A 156 -0.64 -6.84 2.06
N PRO A 157 -1.31 -6.68 0.89
CA PRO A 157 -2.24 -5.58 0.63
C PRO A 157 -3.42 -5.46 1.61
N LEU A 158 -3.89 -6.60 2.12
CA LEU A 158 -5.02 -6.67 3.05
C LEU A 158 -4.61 -6.55 4.52
N VAL A 159 -3.31 -6.65 4.82
CA VAL A 159 -2.85 -6.52 6.20
C VAL A 159 -2.98 -5.08 6.65
N THR A 160 -3.38 -4.91 7.90
CA THR A 160 -3.37 -3.61 8.56
C THR A 160 -2.64 -3.75 9.87
N THR A 161 -1.59 -2.96 10.07
CA THR A 161 -0.86 -2.88 11.32
C THR A 161 -1.28 -1.62 12.05
N LYS A 162 -1.68 -1.73 13.31
CA LYS A 162 -2.06 -0.57 14.14
C LYS A 162 -1.41 -0.66 15.51
N VAL A 163 -1.29 0.48 16.18
CA VAL A 163 -0.93 0.55 17.60
C VAL A 163 -2.21 0.89 18.34
N GLU A 164 -2.60 0.04 19.28
CA GLU A 164 -3.75 0.30 20.14
C GLU A 164 -3.38 1.33 21.23
N GLU A 165 -4.38 1.92 21.88
CA GLU A 165 -4.16 2.88 22.98
C GLU A 165 -3.41 2.28 24.17
N SER A 166 -3.48 0.95 24.33
CA SER A 166 -2.69 0.19 25.31
C SER A 166 -1.19 0.18 25.02
N GLY A 167 -0.78 0.61 23.81
CA GLY A 167 0.59 0.50 23.32
C GLY A 167 0.89 -0.83 22.61
N GLU A 168 -0.08 -1.74 22.52
CA GLU A 168 0.09 -3.02 21.84
C GLU A 168 0.12 -2.85 20.32
N HIS A 169 1.05 -3.53 19.66
CA HIS A 169 1.08 -3.61 18.21
C HIS A 169 0.19 -4.75 17.74
N VAL A 170 -0.72 -4.43 16.83
CA VAL A 170 -1.73 -5.37 16.34
C VAL A 170 -1.63 -5.54 14.84
N ILE A 171 -1.68 -6.79 14.39
CA ILE A 171 -1.80 -7.19 12.98
C ILE A 171 -3.23 -7.66 12.73
N LEU A 172 -3.87 -7.05 11.74
CA LEU A 172 -5.15 -7.49 11.19
C LEU A 172 -4.91 -8.25 9.89
N CYS A 173 -5.46 -9.46 9.78
CA CYS A 173 -5.37 -10.30 8.59
C CYS A 173 -6.69 -11.06 8.32
N THR A 174 -6.79 -11.72 7.18
CA THR A 174 -8.03 -12.37 6.72
C THR A 174 -8.33 -13.71 7.38
N GLY A 175 -7.32 -14.42 7.88
CA GLY A 175 -7.47 -15.78 8.40
C GLY A 175 -6.17 -16.37 8.92
N GLU A 176 -6.24 -17.58 9.45
CA GLU A 176 -5.13 -18.27 10.12
C GLU A 176 -3.92 -18.52 9.21
N LEU A 177 -4.16 -18.97 7.97
CA LEU A 177 -3.07 -19.19 7.02
C LEU A 177 -2.36 -17.88 6.66
N ALA A 178 -3.12 -16.78 6.53
CA ALA A 178 -2.52 -15.46 6.28
C ALA A 178 -1.68 -15.04 7.49
N ALA A 179 -2.22 -15.19 8.71
CA ALA A 179 -1.50 -14.92 9.94
C ALA A 179 -0.18 -15.67 10.03
N ASP A 180 -0.18 -16.97 9.75
CA ASP A 180 1.01 -17.82 9.82
C ASP A 180 2.10 -17.34 8.84
N CYS A 181 1.75 -17.11 7.57
CA CYS A 181 2.69 -16.58 6.57
C CYS A 181 3.23 -15.20 6.96
N ILE A 182 2.38 -14.30 7.46
CA ILE A 182 2.78 -12.96 7.90
C ILE A 182 3.78 -13.04 9.07
N LEU A 183 3.50 -13.90 10.06
CA LEU A 183 4.35 -14.08 11.22
C LEU A 183 5.67 -14.76 10.85
N HIS A 184 5.63 -15.72 9.92
CA HIS A 184 6.82 -16.33 9.34
C HIS A 184 7.71 -15.27 8.68
N ASP A 185 7.14 -14.46 7.78
CA ASP A 185 7.88 -13.43 7.06
C ASP A 185 8.43 -12.34 7.99
N LEU A 186 7.65 -11.93 8.98
CA LEU A 186 8.10 -11.00 10.01
C LEU A 186 9.34 -11.57 10.71
N ARG A 187 9.23 -12.77 11.30
CA ARG A 187 10.29 -13.40 12.10
C ARG A 187 11.53 -13.80 11.29
N LYS A 188 11.36 -14.26 10.05
CA LYS A 188 12.44 -14.89 9.26
C LYS A 188 12.99 -14.03 8.14
N MET A 189 12.18 -13.18 7.51
CA MET A 189 12.63 -12.40 6.36
C MET A 189 12.91 -10.93 6.69
N TYR A 190 12.09 -10.30 7.53
CA TYR A 190 12.12 -8.84 7.65
C TYR A 190 12.78 -8.30 8.91
N SER A 191 12.64 -8.98 10.05
CA SER A 191 13.19 -8.49 11.32
C SER A 191 14.22 -9.41 11.97
N GLU A 192 14.24 -10.71 11.64
CA GLU A 192 15.16 -11.71 12.23
C GLU A 192 15.16 -11.72 13.77
N ILE A 193 13.99 -11.49 14.38
CA ILE A 193 13.80 -11.47 15.84
C ILE A 193 12.77 -12.50 16.30
N GLU A 194 12.83 -12.81 17.59
CA GLU A 194 11.79 -13.57 18.26
C GLU A 194 10.61 -12.67 18.63
N VAL A 195 9.42 -13.03 18.16
CA VAL A 195 8.18 -12.28 18.35
C VAL A 195 7.20 -13.13 19.14
N LYS A 196 6.76 -12.63 20.29
CA LYS A 196 5.64 -13.20 21.05
C LYS A 196 4.34 -12.77 20.39
N VAL A 197 3.40 -13.70 20.34
CA VAL A 197 2.12 -13.51 19.67
C VAL A 197 1.03 -13.96 20.64
N ALA A 198 0.03 -13.11 20.84
CA ALA A 198 -1.15 -13.45 21.62
C ALA A 198 -2.13 -14.32 20.82
N ASP A 199 -3.07 -14.95 21.52
CA ASP A 199 -4.10 -15.76 20.87
C ASP A 199 -4.91 -14.93 19.86
N PRO A 200 -5.18 -15.45 18.65
CA PRO A 200 -5.95 -14.74 17.65
C PRO A 200 -7.37 -14.47 18.13
N VAL A 201 -7.84 -13.23 17.93
CA VAL A 201 -9.22 -12.83 18.24
C VAL A 201 -9.89 -12.21 17.03
N ALA A 202 -11.22 -12.25 16.97
CA ALA A 202 -11.95 -11.57 15.91
C ALA A 202 -12.09 -10.06 16.21
N CYS A 203 -12.14 -9.25 15.15
CA CYS A 203 -12.61 -7.88 15.27
C CYS A 203 -14.13 -7.85 15.41
N PHE A 204 -14.61 -7.08 16.39
CA PHE A 204 -16.04 -6.87 16.60
C PHE A 204 -16.45 -5.52 15.99
N SER A 205 -17.68 -5.47 15.51
CA SER A 205 -18.36 -4.24 15.12
C SER A 205 -19.60 -4.09 15.99
N GLU A 206 -19.89 -2.86 16.40
CA GLU A 206 -21.06 -2.54 17.20
C GLU A 206 -22.19 -2.04 16.29
N THR A 207 -23.42 -2.36 16.64
CA THR A 207 -24.62 -1.87 15.99
C THR A 207 -25.71 -1.64 17.03
N VAL A 208 -26.69 -0.81 16.70
CA VAL A 208 -27.86 -0.54 17.55
C VAL A 208 -29.08 -1.27 16.98
N VAL A 209 -29.86 -1.90 17.84
CA VAL A 209 -31.09 -2.61 17.44
C VAL A 209 -32.32 -1.73 17.65
N GLU A 210 -32.31 -0.90 18.67
CA GLU A 210 -33.43 -0.04 19.04
C GLU A 210 -33.09 1.45 18.88
N THR A 211 -34.12 2.26 18.64
CA THR A 211 -33.98 3.73 18.59
C THR A 211 -33.67 4.26 19.99
N SER A 212 -32.81 5.27 20.10
CA SER A 212 -32.49 5.87 21.40
C SER A 212 -33.74 6.41 22.10
N SER A 213 -33.82 6.20 23.42
CA SER A 213 -34.94 6.68 24.25
C SER A 213 -35.06 8.21 24.27
N VAL A 214 -33.97 8.91 23.95
CA VAL A 214 -33.94 10.37 23.76
C VAL A 214 -33.73 10.66 22.28
N GLN A 215 -34.74 11.26 21.64
CA GLN A 215 -34.59 11.83 20.31
C GLN A 215 -34.19 13.31 20.45
N TYR A 216 -33.00 13.66 19.97
CA TYR A 216 -32.60 15.06 19.88
C TYR A 216 -33.24 15.67 18.63
N VAL A 217 -34.34 16.42 18.79
CA VAL A 217 -34.93 17.19 17.69
C VAL A 217 -34.01 18.37 17.40
N ARG A 218 -33.17 18.26 16.36
CA ARG A 218 -32.48 19.44 15.81
C ARG A 218 -33.53 20.34 15.16
N ASN A 219 -33.92 21.41 15.86
CA ASN A 219 -34.69 22.51 15.27
C ASN A 219 -33.80 23.23 14.25
N GLY A 220 -33.85 22.79 12.99
CA GLY A 220 -33.12 23.39 11.88
C GLY A 220 -32.85 22.37 10.79
N ALA A 221 -33.47 22.59 9.62
CA ALA A 221 -33.34 21.74 8.45
C ALA A 221 -31.87 21.50 8.09
N ILE A 222 -31.47 20.23 8.10
CA ILE A 222 -30.27 19.77 7.42
C ILE A 222 -30.71 18.58 6.57
N HIS A 223 -30.76 18.78 5.25
CA HIS A 223 -30.84 17.69 4.30
C HIS A 223 -29.59 16.82 4.49
N MET A 224 -29.78 15.60 4.99
CA MET A 224 -28.77 14.56 4.87
C MET A 224 -28.87 13.99 3.44
N CYS A 225 -27.81 14.20 2.66
CA CYS A 225 -27.47 13.37 1.51
C CYS A 225 -26.68 12.15 1.99
#